data_AF-A0AAN7H6I0-F1
#
_entry.id   AF-A0AAN7H6I0-F1
#
_cell.length_a   1.000
_cell.length_b   1.000
_cell.length_c   1.000
_cell.angle_alpha   90.00
_cell.angle_beta   90.00
_cell.angle_gamma   90.00
#
_symmetry.space_group_name_H-M   'P 1'
#
loop_
_entity.id
_entity.type
_entity.pdbx_description
1 polymer ?
#
loop_
_entity_poly.entity_id
_entity_poly.type
_entity_poly.pdbx_seq_one_letter_code
_entity_poly.pdbx_strand_id
1 'polypeptide(L)'
;INGDAKGHGTPHCGKGDVPCGAMTKTVPLPDGGFHTWALEVDRTTADFNKQSITWFLDQNKYNTVTGADVKDEGIWKTIAHPPMYFILNVAVGGNFPGAPNDQTADGLSTMMEVKYIAVSST
;
A
#
# COMPACT_ATOMS: atom_id res chain seq x y z
N ILE A 1 3.02 -11.87 4.39
CA ILE A 1 4.49 -11.92 4.70
C ILE A 1 4.85 -13.35 5.07
N ASN A 2 5.93 -13.94 4.55
CA ASN A 2 6.30 -15.35 4.81
C ASN A 2 5.14 -16.34 4.61
N GLY A 3 4.39 -16.20 3.52
CA GLY A 3 3.21 -17.03 3.23
C GLY A 3 1.93 -16.65 3.98
N ASP A 4 1.95 -15.65 4.88
CA ASP A 4 0.72 -15.12 5.47
C ASP A 4 -0.14 -14.45 4.38
N ALA A 5 -1.34 -14.98 4.19
CA ALA A 5 -2.33 -14.56 3.21
C ALA A 5 -3.00 -13.24 3.62
N LYS A 6 -2.20 -12.18 3.71
CA LYS A 6 -2.63 -10.83 4.06
C LYS A 6 -1.98 -9.78 3.17
N GLY A 7 -2.79 -8.84 2.71
CA GLY A 7 -2.33 -7.56 2.18
C GLY A 7 -2.10 -6.53 3.26
N HIS A 8 -1.23 -5.56 3.00
CA HIS A 8 -0.93 -4.45 3.87
C HIS A 8 -1.12 -3.14 3.10
N GLY A 9 -1.95 -2.23 3.62
CA GLY A 9 -2.04 -0.85 3.13
C GLY A 9 -1.41 0.08 4.15
N THR A 10 -0.25 0.64 3.84
CA THR A 10 0.56 1.45 4.78
C THR A 10 0.93 2.79 4.14
N PRO A 11 0.51 3.93 4.70
CA PRO A 11 1.14 5.21 4.40
C PRO A 11 2.48 5.33 5.15
N HIS A 12 3.51 5.80 4.47
CA HIS A 12 4.79 6.17 5.07
C HIS A 12 4.93 7.69 5.04
N CYS A 13 5.37 8.28 6.16
CA CYS A 13 5.52 9.73 6.25
C CYS A 13 6.62 10.16 7.21
N GLY A 14 7.00 11.43 7.10
CA GLY A 14 8.10 11.99 7.88
C GLY A 14 9.47 11.52 7.38
N LYS A 15 10.50 11.76 8.20
CA LYS A 15 11.88 11.44 7.84
C LYS A 15 12.19 9.97 8.16
N GLY A 16 12.82 9.28 7.22
CA GLY A 16 13.31 7.91 7.42
C GLY A 16 12.33 6.80 7.01
N ASP A 17 11.34 7.11 6.18
CA ASP A 17 10.42 6.14 5.59
C ASP A 17 9.71 5.25 6.63
N VAL A 18 9.18 5.89 7.68
CA VAL A 18 8.46 5.20 8.75
C VAL A 18 6.94 5.20 8.47
N PRO A 19 6.21 4.13 8.86
CA PRO A 19 4.76 4.15 8.81
C PRO A 19 4.18 5.36 9.57
N CYS A 20 3.11 5.95 9.05
CA CYS A 20 2.40 7.05 9.72
C CYS A 20 1.65 6.53 10.96
N GLY A 21 2.37 6.28 12.05
CA GLY A 21 1.80 5.75 13.28
C GLY A 21 1.00 4.46 13.03
N ALA A 22 -0.20 4.39 13.61
CA ALA A 22 -1.08 3.21 13.56
C ALA A 22 -2.04 3.18 12.35
N MET A 23 -1.63 3.74 11.20
CA MET A 23 -2.48 3.86 10.00
C MET A 23 -2.38 2.67 9.03
N THR A 24 -1.51 1.71 9.30
CA THR A 24 -1.51 0.43 8.55
C THR A 24 -2.77 -0.36 8.85
N LYS A 25 -3.44 -0.84 7.80
CA LYS A 25 -4.48 -1.86 7.90
C LYS A 25 -4.14 -3.05 7.03
N THR A 26 -4.64 -4.21 7.43
CA THR A 26 -4.48 -5.47 6.69
C THR A 26 -5.81 -5.94 6.16
N VAL A 27 -5.75 -6.73 5.10
CA VAL A 27 -6.91 -7.41 4.50
C VAL A 27 -6.53 -8.86 4.21
N PRO A 28 -7.40 -9.84 4.47
CA PRO A 28 -7.15 -11.22 4.06
C PRO A 28 -7.04 -11.33 2.54
N LEU A 29 -6.08 -12.11 2.06
CA LEU A 29 -6.04 -12.57 0.67
C LEU A 29 -6.95 -13.80 0.55
N PRO A 30 -7.96 -13.77 -0.34
CA PRO A 30 -8.94 -14.86 -0.41
C PRO A 30 -8.35 -16.13 -1.05
N ASP A 31 -7.50 -15.99 -2.07
CA ASP A 31 -6.82 -17.10 -2.74
C ASP A 31 -5.52 -16.63 -3.43
N GLY A 32 -4.92 -17.51 -4.24
CA GLY A 32 -3.68 -17.25 -5.01
C GLY A 32 -3.92 -16.80 -6.46
N GLY A 33 -5.15 -16.42 -6.80
CA GLY A 33 -5.54 -15.95 -8.12
C GLY A 33 -5.23 -14.47 -8.37
N PHE A 34 -5.71 -13.97 -9.51
CA PHE A 34 -5.60 -12.55 -9.84
C PHE A 34 -6.58 -11.73 -9.00
N HIS A 35 -6.05 -10.74 -8.29
CA HIS A 35 -6.81 -9.75 -7.54
C HIS A 35 -6.52 -8.34 -8.03
N THR A 36 -7.51 -7.45 -7.92
CA THR A 36 -7.33 -6.03 -8.25
C THR A 36 -7.02 -5.25 -6.98
N TRP A 37 -5.79 -4.72 -6.92
CA TRP A 37 -5.37 -3.76 -5.90
C TRP A 37 -5.49 -2.35 -6.44
N ALA A 38 -6.06 -1.44 -5.66
CA ALA A 38 -6.16 -0.04 -6.06
C ALA A 38 -5.86 0.90 -4.89
N LEU A 39 -5.35 2.09 -5.26
CA LEU A 39 -5.17 3.23 -4.39
C LEU A 39 -5.91 4.42 -5.01
N GLU A 40 -6.80 5.03 -4.26
CA GLU A 40 -7.49 6.27 -4.64
C GLU A 40 -6.98 7.41 -3.77
N VAL A 41 -6.60 8.52 -4.38
CA VAL A 41 -6.20 9.74 -3.68
C VAL A 41 -7.20 10.83 -4.01
N ASP A 42 -8.11 11.12 -3.08
CA ASP A 42 -9.12 12.16 -3.22
C ASP A 42 -8.59 13.48 -2.65
N ARG A 43 -8.36 14.44 -3.57
CA ARG A 43 -7.98 15.82 -3.26
C ARG A 43 -8.97 16.84 -3.84
N THR A 44 -10.22 16.43 -4.08
CA THR A 44 -11.26 17.28 -4.70
C THR A 44 -11.58 18.52 -3.88
N THR A 45 -11.33 18.47 -2.57
CA THR A 45 -11.48 19.56 -1.60
C THR A 45 -10.15 20.27 -1.31
N ALA A 46 -10.20 21.59 -1.14
CA ALA A 46 -9.06 22.39 -0.68
C ALA A 46 -8.74 22.20 0.82
N ASP A 47 -9.72 21.76 1.62
CA ASP A 47 -9.51 21.45 3.04
C ASP A 47 -8.77 20.11 3.18
N PHE A 48 -7.50 20.15 3.59
CA PHE A 48 -6.64 18.96 3.69
C PHE A 48 -7.21 17.91 4.65
N ASN A 49 -7.96 18.32 5.68
CA ASN A 49 -8.56 17.39 6.64
C ASN A 49 -9.59 16.46 6.00
N LYS A 50 -10.17 16.87 4.87
CA LYS A 50 -11.20 16.14 4.13
C LYS A 50 -10.64 15.39 2.92
N GLN A 51 -9.35 15.53 2.63
CA GLN A 51 -8.68 14.74 1.61
C GLN A 51 -8.43 13.33 2.14
N SER A 52 -8.33 12.35 1.24
CA SER A 52 -8.13 10.96 1.65
C SER A 52 -7.23 10.17 0.71
N ILE A 53 -6.60 9.13 1.26
CA ILE A 53 -5.99 8.02 0.52
C ILE A 53 -6.77 6.76 0.93
N THR A 54 -7.30 6.03 -0.04
CA THR A 54 -8.12 4.84 0.18
C THR A 54 -7.52 3.64 -0.55
N TRP A 55 -7.38 2.51 0.15
CA TRP A 55 -6.90 1.25 -0.40
C TRP A 55 -8.05 0.28 -0.63
N PHE A 56 -7.95 -0.47 -1.73
CA PHE A 56 -8.96 -1.42 -2.16
C PHE A 56 -8.35 -2.78 -2.51
N LEU A 57 -9.10 -3.83 -2.18
CA LEU A 57 -8.90 -5.19 -2.71
C LEU A 57 -10.22 -5.62 -3.36
N ASP A 58 -10.17 -5.94 -4.64
CA ASP A 58 -11.34 -6.35 -5.44
C ASP A 58 -12.52 -5.39 -5.28
N GLN A 59 -12.24 -4.09 -5.41
CA GLN A 59 -13.19 -2.97 -5.24
C GLN A 59 -13.70 -2.73 -3.81
N ASN A 60 -13.34 -3.58 -2.85
CA ASN A 60 -13.71 -3.39 -1.45
C ASN A 60 -12.68 -2.50 -0.74
N LYS A 61 -13.15 -1.40 -0.15
CA LYS A 61 -12.32 -0.54 0.70
C LYS A 61 -11.88 -1.32 1.94
N TYR A 62 -10.57 -1.36 2.20
CA TYR A 62 -10.03 -2.01 3.41
C TYR A 62 -9.18 -1.07 4.26
N ASN A 63 -8.76 0.08 3.72
CA ASN A 63 -8.11 1.14 4.49
C ASN A 63 -8.50 2.51 3.94
N THR A 64 -8.67 3.49 4.83
CA THR A 64 -8.81 4.90 4.49
C THR A 64 -8.00 5.69 5.49
N VAL A 65 -7.16 6.61 4.98
CA VAL A 65 -6.38 7.55 5.78
C VAL A 65 -6.70 8.95 5.29
N THR A 66 -7.06 9.83 6.21
CA THR A 66 -7.42 11.22 5.93
C THR A 66 -6.34 12.17 6.40
N GLY A 67 -6.34 13.40 5.87
CA GLY A 67 -5.47 14.46 6.41
C GLY A 67 -5.75 14.74 7.90
N ALA A 68 -7.00 14.56 8.34
CA ALA A 68 -7.37 14.69 9.74
C ALA A 68 -6.74 13.60 10.63
N ASP A 69 -6.52 12.40 10.12
CA ASP A 69 -5.83 11.33 10.85
C ASP A 69 -4.35 11.66 11.06
N VAL A 70 -3.72 12.29 10.05
CA VAL A 70 -2.32 12.73 10.06
C VAL A 70 -2.09 13.93 10.96
N LYS A 71 -3.08 14.82 11.12
CA LYS A 71 -3.07 16.00 12.02
C LYS A 71 -1.97 17.03 11.73
N ASP A 72 -1.32 16.93 10.59
CA ASP A 72 -0.27 17.84 10.14
C ASP A 72 -0.39 18.03 8.63
N GLU A 73 -0.70 19.25 8.20
CA GLU A 73 -0.89 19.59 6.79
C GLU A 73 0.42 19.45 5.98
N GLY A 74 1.56 19.80 6.59
CA GLY A 74 2.87 19.68 5.96
C GLY A 74 3.18 18.23 5.65
N ILE A 75 2.97 17.34 6.61
CA ILE A 75 3.16 15.89 6.44
C ILE A 75 2.16 15.34 5.42
N TRP A 76 0.88 15.71 5.52
CA TRP A 76 -0.15 15.26 4.56
C TRP A 76 0.23 15.61 3.11
N LYS A 77 0.71 16.83 2.88
CA LYS A 77 1.21 17.26 1.57
C LYS A 77 2.37 16.42 1.04
N THR A 78 3.20 15.80 1.90
CA THR A 78 4.29 14.92 1.43
C THR A 78 3.82 13.57 0.91
N ILE A 79 2.65 13.08 1.35
CA ILE A 79 2.16 11.74 0.99
C ILE A 79 1.02 11.77 -0.01
N ALA A 80 0.23 12.84 -0.06
CA ALA A 80 -0.96 12.89 -0.91
C ALA A 80 -0.78 13.74 -2.17
N HIS A 81 0.15 14.70 -2.21
CA HIS A 81 0.25 15.71 -3.28
C HIS A 81 1.34 15.49 -4.34
N PRO A 82 2.49 14.85 -4.04
CA PRO A 82 3.53 14.68 -5.06
C PRO A 82 3.06 13.76 -6.19
N PRO A 83 3.62 13.91 -7.40
CA PRO A 83 3.48 12.87 -8.41
C PRO A 83 4.05 11.55 -7.87
N MET A 84 3.34 10.46 -8.16
CA MET A 84 3.74 9.10 -7.76
C MET A 84 4.08 8.28 -8.99
N TYR A 85 4.86 7.23 -8.78
CA TYR A 85 5.15 6.19 -9.75
C TYR A 85 4.96 4.82 -9.10
N PHE A 86 4.74 3.80 -9.92
CA PHE A 86 4.59 2.43 -9.43
C PHE A 86 5.95 1.75 -9.30
N ILE A 87 6.08 0.96 -8.23
CA ILE A 87 7.11 -0.06 -8.08
C ILE A 87 6.38 -1.39 -7.92
N LEU A 88 6.75 -2.36 -8.74
CA LEU A 88 6.30 -3.74 -8.63
C LEU A 88 7.53 -4.61 -8.51
N ASN A 89 7.64 -5.36 -7.42
CA ASN A 89 8.82 -6.17 -7.15
C ASN A 89 8.46 -7.39 -6.29
N VAL A 90 9.31 -8.41 -6.39
CA VAL A 90 9.34 -9.52 -5.43
C VAL A 90 10.62 -9.37 -4.62
N ALA A 91 10.50 -8.92 -3.37
CA ALA A 91 11.63 -8.82 -2.45
C ALA A 91 11.85 -10.15 -1.73
N VAL A 92 13.12 -10.51 -1.50
CA VAL A 92 13.52 -11.70 -0.75
C VAL A 92 14.33 -11.26 0.47
N GLY A 93 13.78 -11.45 1.65
CA GLY A 93 14.39 -11.07 2.92
C GLY A 93 14.28 -9.59 3.28
N GLY A 94 15.13 -9.13 4.21
CA GLY A 94 15.14 -7.78 4.77
C GLY A 94 14.60 -7.72 6.20
N ASN A 95 14.48 -6.52 6.76
CA ASN A 95 13.97 -6.33 8.13
C ASN A 95 12.49 -6.70 8.28
N PHE A 96 11.78 -6.91 7.17
CA PHE A 96 10.33 -7.16 7.12
C PHE A 96 9.97 -8.29 6.14
N PRO A 97 10.73 -9.40 6.15
CA PRO A 97 10.23 -10.68 6.68
C PRO A 97 11.20 -11.40 7.62
N GLY A 98 12.39 -10.84 7.83
CA GLY A 98 13.56 -11.55 8.35
C GLY A 98 14.51 -11.98 7.22
N ALA A 99 15.67 -12.53 7.60
CA ALA A 99 16.63 -13.05 6.62
C ALA A 99 16.06 -14.28 5.90
N PRO A 100 16.40 -14.49 4.61
CA PRO A 100 16.12 -15.74 3.93
C PRO A 100 16.74 -16.92 4.67
N ASN A 101 16.10 -18.08 4.55
CA ASN A 101 16.51 -19.33 5.20
C ASN A 101 16.21 -20.51 4.28
N ASP A 102 16.45 -21.73 4.76
CA ASP A 102 16.25 -22.97 3.99
C ASP A 102 14.79 -23.23 3.58
N GLN A 103 13.82 -22.48 4.11
CA GLN A 103 12.40 -22.52 3.70
C GLN A 103 12.05 -21.48 2.64
N THR A 104 13.01 -20.64 2.21
CA THR A 104 12.80 -19.65 1.17
C THR A 104 12.67 -20.38 -0.17
N ALA A 105 11.44 -20.45 -0.68
CA ALA A 105 11.15 -21.07 -1.95
C ALA A 105 11.65 -20.21 -3.13
N ASP A 106 12.04 -20.89 -4.20
CA ASP A 106 12.45 -20.29 -5.47
C ASP A 106 11.62 -20.84 -6.66
N GLY A 107 11.98 -20.40 -7.86
CA GLY A 107 11.36 -20.86 -9.10
C GLY A 107 10.06 -20.15 -9.47
N LEU A 108 9.35 -20.70 -10.46
CA LEU A 108 8.14 -20.08 -11.02
C LEU A 108 6.96 -20.09 -10.05
N SER A 109 6.92 -21.00 -9.08
CA SER A 109 5.87 -21.02 -8.04
C SER A 109 5.89 -19.80 -7.12
N THR A 110 6.95 -18.99 -7.14
CA THR A 110 7.10 -17.80 -6.30
C THR A 110 7.15 -16.50 -7.11
N MET A 111 6.75 -16.52 -8.38
CA MET A 111 6.77 -15.33 -9.24
C MET A 111 5.61 -14.37 -8.93
N MET A 112 5.76 -13.11 -9.34
CA MET A 112 4.68 -12.14 -9.40
C MET A 112 4.17 -12.04 -10.84
N GLU A 113 2.87 -12.27 -11.02
CA GLU A 113 2.18 -12.08 -12.30
C GLU A 113 1.34 -10.81 -12.26
N VAL A 114 1.52 -9.94 -13.26
CA VAL A 114 0.80 -8.66 -13.36
C VAL A 114 0.06 -8.63 -14.67
N LYS A 115 -1.28 -8.70 -14.60
CA LYS A 115 -2.13 -8.72 -15.80
C LYS A 115 -2.23 -7.34 -16.46
N TYR A 116 -2.35 -6.28 -15.66
CA TYR A 116 -2.40 -4.90 -16.15
C TYR A 116 -2.05 -3.92 -15.03
N ILE A 117 -1.73 -2.69 -15.43
CA ILE A 117 -1.67 -1.51 -14.57
C ILE A 117 -2.55 -0.46 -15.25
N ALA A 118 -3.37 0.24 -14.47
CA ALA A 118 -4.20 1.33 -14.95
C ALA A 118 -4.05 2.54 -14.04
N VAL A 119 -4.07 3.73 -14.64
CA VAL A 119 -4.07 5.01 -13.93
C VAL A 119 -5.16 5.87 -14.54
N SER A 120 -6.01 6.44 -13.70
CA SER A 120 -7.07 7.35 -14.09
C SER A 120 -7.09 8.56 -13.15
N SER A 121 -7.49 9.70 -13.68
CA SER A 121 -7.75 10.92 -12.93
C SER A 121 -9.01 11.59 -13.52
N THR A 122 -9.77 12.26 -12.67
CA THR A 122 -10.97 13.02 -13.05
C THR A 122 -10.75 14.51 -12.82
#